data_AF-A0A6I6EE14-F1
#
_entry.id   AF-A0A6I6EE14-F1
#
_cell.length_a   1.000
_cell.length_b   1.000
_cell.length_c   1.000
_cell.angle_alpha   90.00
_cell.angle_beta   90.00
_cell.angle_gamma   90.00
#
_symmetry.space_group_name_H-M   'P 1'
#
loop_
_entity.id
_entity.type
_entity.pdbx_description
1 polymer ?
#
loop_
_entity_poly.entity_id
_entity_poly.type
_entity_poly.pdbx_seq_one_letter_code
_entity_poly.pdbx_strand_id
1 'polypeptide(L)'
;MDVDSDAASYGMLYVPSAGRGVQLVTDLALNQLFEDALPGYGLYTFVLLGAGFEHSSGNARARHSELFRMIETYVVTPDATEGPSTAAHVFLVPIRAGRSPMAPLVKLVAVDLSNLMRLQVSEFLRQRGQARLAARIERGAGPFLVTGLEPSLLPLDRAAPRLIADLSGLGPEHLYTLIDAYDRDIPPELSGRPESLSALRRRLLELAHQLQLADGRGWIFSL
;
A
#
# COMPACT_ATOMS: atom_id res chain seq x y z
N MET A 1 -5.23 25.47 32.15
CA MET A 1 -5.36 25.43 30.69
C MET A 1 -4.65 24.16 30.30
N ASP A 2 -5.43 23.09 30.21
CA ASP A 2 -4.94 21.73 30.08
C ASP A 2 -4.18 21.59 28.76
N VAL A 3 -2.95 21.09 28.86
CA VAL A 3 -2.22 20.56 27.72
C VAL A 3 -2.91 19.24 27.44
N ASP A 4 -3.93 19.29 26.58
CA ASP A 4 -4.52 18.11 25.98
C ASP A 4 -3.39 17.45 25.20
N SER A 5 -2.76 16.44 25.81
CA SER A 5 -1.84 15.55 25.13
C SER A 5 -2.69 14.76 24.16
N ASP A 6 -2.88 15.34 22.98
CA ASP A 6 -3.54 14.76 21.82
C ASP A 6 -2.74 13.49 21.48
N ALA A 7 -3.08 12.39 22.16
CA ALA A 7 -2.41 11.12 22.01
C ALA A 7 -2.58 10.77 20.53
N ALA A 8 -1.48 10.81 19.77
CA ALA A 8 -1.52 10.66 18.33
C ALA A 8 -2.28 9.37 18.00
N SER A 9 -3.53 9.51 17.59
CA SER A 9 -4.36 8.39 17.20
C SER A 9 -3.93 8.02 15.78
N TYR A 10 -3.82 6.72 15.52
CA TYR A 10 -3.43 6.21 14.22
C TYR A 10 -4.60 5.45 13.60
N GLY A 11 -4.59 5.36 12.28
CA GLY A 11 -5.56 4.57 11.56
C GLY A 11 -5.05 4.07 10.22
N MET A 12 -5.83 3.18 9.64
CA MET A 12 -5.66 2.69 8.28
C MET A 12 -6.83 3.14 7.44
N LEU A 13 -6.51 3.83 6.36
CA LEU A 13 -7.45 4.27 5.35
C LEU A 13 -7.57 3.20 4.27
N TYR A 14 -8.78 2.71 4.02
CA TYR A 14 -9.10 1.71 3.01
C TYR A 14 -9.67 2.42 1.80
N VAL A 15 -8.99 2.27 0.66
CA VAL A 15 -9.37 2.90 -0.61
C VAL A 15 -9.55 1.79 -1.66
N PRO A 16 -10.78 1.32 -1.88
CA PRO A 16 -11.07 0.31 -2.91
C PRO A 16 -10.85 0.88 -4.33
N SER A 17 -10.41 0.03 -5.25
CA SER A 17 -10.26 0.36 -6.69
C SER A 17 -11.62 0.46 -7.39
N ALA A 18 -12.52 -0.49 -7.10
CA ALA A 18 -13.87 -0.55 -7.65
C ALA A 18 -14.88 -0.61 -6.50
N GLY A 19 -15.74 0.41 -6.40
CA GLY A 19 -16.76 0.52 -5.36
C GLY A 19 -16.50 1.67 -4.39
N ARG A 20 -17.59 2.33 -3.95
CA ARG A 20 -17.54 3.62 -3.24
C ARG A 20 -17.50 3.40 -1.73
N GLY A 21 -16.83 4.34 -1.05
CA GLY A 21 -16.72 4.42 0.41
C GLY A 21 -15.28 4.20 0.86
N VAL A 22 -14.60 5.29 1.22
CA VAL A 22 -13.35 5.21 1.97
C VAL A 22 -13.68 4.85 3.42
N GLN A 23 -13.07 3.79 3.93
CA GLN A 23 -13.25 3.38 5.32
C GLN A 23 -12.00 3.73 6.13
N LEU A 24 -12.21 4.26 7.33
CA LEU A 24 -11.15 4.51 8.30
C LEU A 24 -11.33 3.53 9.46
N VAL A 25 -10.29 2.75 9.74
CA VAL A 25 -10.18 1.95 10.95
C VAL A 25 -9.12 2.57 11.85
N THR A 26 -9.46 2.82 13.11
CA THR A 26 -8.53 3.36 14.12
C THR A 26 -8.36 2.36 15.25
N ASP A 27 -7.16 2.27 15.80
CA ASP A 27 -6.87 1.42 16.94
C ASP A 27 -5.81 2.09 17.83
N LEU A 28 -5.84 1.74 19.13
CA LEU A 28 -4.81 2.11 20.09
C LEU A 28 -3.59 1.18 19.97
N ALA A 29 -3.79 -0.08 19.57
CA ALA A 29 -2.73 -1.02 19.29
C ALA A 29 -2.27 -0.88 17.84
N LEU A 30 -1.13 -0.21 17.63
CA LEU A 30 -0.61 0.11 16.28
C LEU A 30 -0.44 -1.11 15.37
N ASN A 31 -0.08 -2.26 15.94
CA ASN A 31 0.13 -3.48 15.19
C ASN A 31 -1.17 -4.11 14.68
N GLN A 32 -2.26 -4.01 15.46
CA GLN A 32 -3.57 -4.54 15.06
C GLN A 32 -4.09 -3.88 13.79
N LEU A 33 -3.76 -2.60 13.56
CA LEU A 33 -4.15 -1.86 12.37
C LEU A 33 -3.74 -2.54 11.04
N PHE A 34 -2.63 -3.27 11.03
CA PHE A 34 -2.11 -3.92 9.80
C PHE A 34 -1.90 -5.43 9.94
N GLU A 35 -2.01 -5.99 11.15
CA GLU A 35 -2.04 -7.44 11.37
C GLU A 35 -3.45 -8.01 11.18
N ASP A 36 -4.48 -7.23 11.52
CA ASP A 36 -5.90 -7.61 11.49
C ASP A 36 -6.73 -6.58 10.71
N ALA A 37 -6.39 -6.36 9.43
CA ALA A 37 -7.12 -5.43 8.58
C ALA A 37 -8.57 -5.92 8.34
N LEU A 38 -9.45 -5.00 7.90
CA LEU A 38 -10.84 -5.33 7.62
C LEU A 38 -10.94 -6.34 6.45
N PRO A 39 -11.55 -7.51 6.65
CA PRO A 39 -11.70 -8.51 5.59
C PRO A 39 -12.79 -8.13 4.56
N GLY A 40 -12.82 -8.86 3.45
CA GLY A 40 -13.87 -8.80 2.42
C GLY A 40 -13.44 -8.24 1.06
N TYR A 41 -12.21 -7.77 0.92
CA TYR A 41 -11.59 -7.41 -0.37
C TYR A 41 -10.84 -8.58 -1.01
N GLY A 42 -10.61 -8.49 -2.33
CA GLY A 42 -9.94 -9.55 -3.10
C GLY A 42 -8.41 -9.49 -3.04
N LEU A 43 -7.81 -8.29 -3.15
CA LEU A 43 -6.39 -8.07 -2.85
C LEU A 43 -6.21 -6.87 -1.93
N TYR A 44 -5.31 -7.02 -0.95
CA TYR A 44 -4.93 -6.00 0.00
C TYR A 44 -3.56 -5.46 -0.38
N THR A 45 -3.46 -4.18 -0.71
CA THR A 45 -2.20 -3.50 -1.05
C THR A 45 -1.86 -2.48 0.02
N PHE A 46 -0.94 -2.82 0.91
CA PHE A 46 -0.43 -1.92 1.92
C PHE A 46 0.58 -0.94 1.31
N VAL A 47 0.37 0.34 1.54
CA VAL A 47 1.24 1.42 1.05
C VAL A 47 2.23 1.80 2.14
N LEU A 48 3.52 1.53 1.90
CA LEU A 48 4.60 1.86 2.81
C LEU A 48 5.43 3.02 2.26
N LEU A 49 5.66 4.02 3.10
CA LEU A 49 6.56 5.13 2.82
C LEU A 49 8.01 4.67 2.79
N GLY A 50 8.81 5.35 1.96
CA GLY A 50 10.25 5.13 1.92
C GLY A 50 11.00 5.67 3.14
N ALA A 51 12.25 5.22 3.29
CA ALA A 51 13.14 5.74 4.32
C ALA A 51 13.38 7.25 4.11
N GLY A 52 13.28 8.03 5.19
CA GLY A 52 13.51 9.48 5.14
C GLY A 52 12.42 10.29 4.43
N PHE A 53 11.22 9.73 4.24
CA PHE A 53 10.10 10.39 3.56
C PHE A 53 9.84 11.85 4.01
N GLU A 54 9.86 12.14 5.32
CA GLU A 54 9.62 13.50 5.86
C GLU A 54 10.63 14.54 5.36
N HIS A 55 11.86 14.11 5.11
CA HIS A 55 12.96 14.95 4.65
C HIS A 55 13.19 14.81 3.14
N SER A 56 12.33 14.06 2.44
CA SER A 56 12.47 13.83 1.01
C SER A 56 12.19 15.10 0.22
N SER A 57 12.92 15.25 -0.87
CA SER A 57 12.81 16.37 -1.80
C SER A 57 12.87 15.87 -3.25
N GLY A 58 12.60 16.77 -4.20
CA GLY A 58 12.64 16.46 -5.64
C GLY A 58 11.75 15.27 -6.01
N ASN A 59 12.29 14.35 -6.82
CA ASN A 59 11.55 13.24 -7.41
C ASN A 59 10.95 12.27 -6.37
N ALA A 60 11.63 12.03 -5.25
CA ALA A 60 11.11 11.15 -4.20
C ALA A 60 9.83 11.71 -3.58
N ARG A 61 9.81 13.02 -3.28
CA ARG A 61 8.62 13.70 -2.78
C ARG A 61 7.51 13.77 -3.83
N ALA A 62 7.86 14.11 -5.07
CA ALA A 62 6.91 14.16 -6.17
C ALA A 62 6.20 12.82 -6.39
N ARG A 63 6.94 11.71 -6.32
CA ARG A 63 6.41 10.36 -6.45
C ARG A 63 5.41 9.99 -5.35
N HIS A 64 5.73 10.27 -4.08
CA HIS A 64 4.77 9.99 -3.01
C HIS A 64 3.53 10.87 -3.13
N SER A 65 3.70 12.17 -3.36
CA SER A 65 2.57 13.10 -3.56
C SER A 65 1.67 12.63 -4.70
N GLU A 66 2.25 12.21 -5.82
CA GLU A 66 1.50 11.75 -6.98
C GLU A 66 0.83 10.40 -6.73
N LEU A 67 1.48 9.46 -6.02
CA LEU A 67 0.86 8.19 -5.64
C LEU A 67 -0.37 8.44 -4.78
N PHE A 68 -0.24 9.27 -3.74
CA PHE A 68 -1.36 9.59 -2.86
C PHE A 68 -2.44 10.36 -3.60
N ARG A 69 -2.09 11.31 -4.46
CA ARG A 69 -3.05 12.03 -5.30
C ARG A 69 -3.82 11.06 -6.19
N MET A 70 -3.17 10.07 -6.80
CA MET A 70 -3.86 9.06 -7.59
C MET A 70 -4.83 8.27 -6.73
N ILE A 71 -4.37 7.67 -5.63
CA ILE A 71 -5.21 6.93 -4.69
C ILE A 71 -6.42 7.77 -4.25
N GLU A 72 -6.23 9.06 -3.93
CA GLU A 72 -7.30 10.00 -3.60
C GLU A 72 -8.25 10.29 -4.77
N THR A 73 -7.76 10.33 -6.01
CA THR A 73 -8.60 10.65 -7.17
C THR A 73 -9.61 9.54 -7.46
N TYR A 74 -9.33 8.30 -7.04
CA TYR A 74 -10.30 7.19 -7.08
C TYR A 74 -11.39 7.28 -5.98
N VAL A 75 -11.36 8.30 -5.10
CA VAL A 75 -12.29 8.46 -3.96
C VAL A 75 -13.63 9.14 -4.32
N VAL A 76 -13.83 9.58 -5.57
CA VAL A 76 -15.03 10.38 -5.88
C VAL A 76 -16.22 9.49 -6.27
N THR A 77 -17.03 9.08 -5.28
CA THR A 77 -18.49 9.29 -5.36
C THR A 77 -19.17 9.22 -3.98
N PRO A 78 -20.11 10.14 -3.65
CA PRO A 78 -20.66 10.27 -2.30
C PRO A 78 -21.75 9.26 -1.91
N ASP A 79 -22.14 8.36 -2.81
CA ASP A 79 -23.31 7.49 -2.64
C ASP A 79 -22.99 5.99 -2.88
N ALA A 80 -22.09 5.36 -2.11
CA ALA A 80 -22.28 3.92 -1.87
C ALA A 80 -22.26 3.60 -0.39
N THR A 81 -23.30 2.86 -0.04
CA THR A 81 -23.50 2.11 1.20
C THR A 81 -23.07 0.65 1.05
N GLU A 82 -22.30 0.31 0.00
CA GLU A 82 -21.85 -1.07 -0.22
C GLU A 82 -20.50 -1.31 0.49
N GLY A 83 -20.45 -2.38 1.29
CA GLY A 83 -19.27 -2.78 2.05
C GLY A 83 -18.17 -3.40 1.18
N PRO A 84 -17.16 -4.04 1.81
CA PRO A 84 -16.06 -4.71 1.11
C PRO A 84 -16.55 -5.69 0.03
N SER A 85 -15.86 -5.70 -1.12
CA SER A 85 -16.15 -6.57 -2.25
C SER A 85 -14.95 -7.41 -2.64
N THR A 86 -15.14 -8.72 -2.80
CA THR A 86 -14.05 -9.65 -3.13
C THR A 86 -13.55 -9.49 -4.57
N ALA A 87 -14.26 -8.76 -5.42
CA ALA A 87 -13.81 -8.40 -6.76
C ALA A 87 -12.87 -7.18 -6.76
N ALA A 88 -12.87 -6.39 -5.67
CA ALA A 88 -12.12 -5.15 -5.58
C ALA A 88 -10.70 -5.38 -5.03
N HIS A 89 -9.76 -4.58 -5.54
CA HIS A 89 -8.49 -4.34 -4.87
C HIS A 89 -8.68 -3.21 -3.86
N VAL A 90 -7.95 -3.24 -2.75
CA VAL A 90 -7.97 -2.16 -1.76
C VAL A 90 -6.56 -1.69 -1.47
N PHE A 91 -6.35 -0.37 -1.48
CA PHE A 91 -5.17 0.26 -0.94
C PHE A 91 -5.37 0.56 0.54
N LEU A 92 -4.40 0.15 1.35
CA LEU A 92 -4.38 0.43 2.79
C LEU A 92 -3.28 1.42 3.08
N VAL A 93 -3.67 2.63 3.51
CA VAL A 93 -2.74 3.74 3.75
C VAL A 93 -2.70 4.08 5.24
N PRO A 94 -1.52 4.01 5.90
CA PRO A 94 -1.39 4.41 7.29
C PRO A 94 -1.55 5.92 7.43
N ILE A 95 -2.45 6.38 8.31
CA ILE A 95 -2.72 7.79 8.56
C ILE A 95 -2.70 8.16 10.04
N ARG A 96 -2.51 9.44 10.34
CA ARG A 96 -2.74 10.04 11.65
C ARG A 96 -4.23 10.36 11.77
N ALA A 97 -4.92 9.63 12.64
CA ALA A 97 -6.32 9.89 12.97
C ALA A 97 -6.45 11.22 13.75
N GLY A 98 -7.65 11.82 13.73
CA GLY A 98 -7.91 13.13 14.34
C GLY A 98 -7.51 14.35 13.49
N ARG A 99 -6.92 14.13 12.30
CA ARG A 99 -6.68 15.20 11.31
C ARG A 99 -7.93 15.43 10.45
N SER A 100 -8.05 16.64 9.89
CA SER A 100 -9.19 16.99 9.04
C SER A 100 -9.32 15.99 7.88
N PRO A 101 -10.49 15.36 7.69
CA PRO A 101 -10.70 14.41 6.60
C PRO A 101 -10.67 15.07 5.22
N MET A 102 -10.71 16.41 5.16
CA MET A 102 -10.60 17.19 3.92
C MET A 102 -9.14 17.54 3.55
N ALA A 103 -8.17 17.20 4.40
CA ALA A 103 -6.77 17.43 4.06
C ALA A 103 -6.31 16.39 3.02
N PRO A 104 -5.44 16.78 2.07
CA PRO A 104 -4.83 15.83 1.13
C PRO A 104 -4.15 14.69 1.88
N LEU A 105 -4.25 13.47 1.36
CA LEU A 105 -3.78 12.21 1.94
C LEU A 105 -2.28 12.27 2.24
N VAL A 106 -1.49 12.93 1.39
CA VAL A 106 -0.06 13.17 1.64
C VAL A 106 0.23 13.95 2.93
N LYS A 107 -0.74 14.69 3.47
CA LYS A 107 -0.66 15.37 4.79
C LYS A 107 -1.23 14.55 5.93
N LEU A 108 -1.98 13.49 5.63
CA LEU A 108 -2.60 12.60 6.60
C LEU A 108 -1.71 11.40 6.94
N VAL A 109 -0.80 11.01 6.05
CA VAL A 109 0.02 9.81 6.22
C VAL A 109 0.79 9.76 7.56
N ALA A 110 0.74 8.61 8.22
CA ALA A 110 1.44 8.35 9.46
C ALA A 110 2.82 7.76 9.18
N VAL A 111 3.84 8.62 9.20
CA VAL A 111 5.24 8.23 8.98
C VAL A 111 5.72 7.20 9.99
N ASP A 112 5.39 7.38 11.26
CA ASP A 112 5.81 6.49 12.34
C ASP A 112 5.20 5.09 12.19
N LEU A 113 3.90 5.01 11.89
CA LEU A 113 3.21 3.74 11.63
C LEU A 113 3.76 3.06 10.38
N SER A 114 3.96 3.81 9.29
CA SER A 114 4.54 3.25 8.08
C SER A 114 5.99 2.75 8.31
N ASN A 115 6.77 3.40 9.18
CA ASN A 115 8.11 2.93 9.53
C ASN A 115 8.06 1.62 10.32
N LEU A 116 7.13 1.49 11.28
CA LEU A 116 6.90 0.25 12.02
C LEU A 116 6.57 -0.91 11.06
N MET A 117 5.58 -0.71 10.19
CA MET A 117 5.18 -1.67 9.15
C MET A 117 6.37 -2.10 8.27
N ARG A 118 7.18 -1.13 7.84
CA ARG A 118 8.35 -1.36 6.99
C ARG A 118 9.45 -2.16 7.68
N LEU A 119 9.70 -1.91 8.97
CA LEU A 119 10.65 -2.68 9.77
C LEU A 119 10.20 -4.13 9.91
N GLN A 120 8.92 -4.36 10.21
CA GLN A 120 8.36 -5.70 10.34
C GLN A 120 8.40 -6.49 9.02
N VAL A 121 8.04 -5.86 7.89
CA VAL A 121 8.17 -6.50 6.56
C VAL A 121 9.63 -6.86 6.27
N SER A 122 10.58 -5.98 6.62
CA SER A 122 12.00 -6.29 6.47
C SER A 122 12.44 -7.47 7.33
N GLU A 123 12.02 -7.52 8.59
CA GLU A 123 12.32 -8.63 9.48
C GLU A 123 11.76 -9.94 8.94
N PHE A 124 10.49 -9.94 8.51
CA PHE A 124 9.86 -11.08 7.87
C PHE A 124 10.65 -11.56 6.63
N LEU A 125 11.10 -10.63 5.78
CA LEU A 125 11.93 -10.94 4.62
C LEU A 125 13.27 -11.58 5.01
N ARG A 126 13.92 -11.08 6.06
CA ARG A 126 15.17 -11.66 6.58
C ARG A 126 14.94 -13.10 7.06
N GLN A 127 13.85 -13.34 7.78
CA GLN A 127 13.47 -14.68 8.25
C GLN A 127 13.22 -15.65 7.08
N ARG A 128 12.83 -15.14 5.90
CA ARG A 128 12.67 -15.93 4.66
C ARG A 128 13.92 -15.97 3.78
N GLY A 129 15.07 -15.53 4.27
CA GLY A 129 16.33 -15.53 3.53
C GLY A 129 16.45 -14.43 2.47
N GLN A 130 15.49 -13.51 2.40
CA GLN A 130 15.43 -12.43 1.41
C GLN A 130 16.17 -11.18 1.88
N ALA A 131 17.40 -11.34 2.38
CA ALA A 131 18.18 -10.28 3.03
C ALA A 131 18.43 -9.04 2.12
N ARG A 132 18.56 -9.25 0.80
CA ARG A 132 18.73 -8.14 -0.16
C ARG A 132 17.46 -7.30 -0.31
N LEU A 133 16.29 -7.94 -0.39
CA LEU A 133 15.01 -7.25 -0.48
C LEU A 133 14.68 -6.55 0.84
N ALA A 134 14.96 -7.20 1.97
CA ALA A 134 14.85 -6.60 3.30
C ALA A 134 15.66 -5.29 3.40
N ALA A 135 16.94 -5.33 3.02
CA ALA A 135 17.79 -4.13 3.00
C ALA A 135 17.28 -3.04 2.04
N ARG A 136 16.67 -3.44 0.92
CA ARG A 136 16.07 -2.53 -0.06
C ARG A 136 14.85 -1.82 0.52
N ILE A 137 13.98 -2.53 1.25
CA ILE A 137 12.82 -1.95 1.95
C ILE A 137 13.27 -1.05 3.12
N GLU A 138 14.31 -1.45 3.85
CA GLU A 138 14.83 -0.66 4.98
C GLU A 138 15.44 0.69 4.58
N ARG A 139 16.04 0.77 3.39
CA ARG A 139 16.85 1.93 2.98
C ARG A 139 16.34 2.64 1.75
N GLY A 140 15.47 2.01 0.98
CA GLY A 140 15.00 2.54 -0.29
C GLY A 140 14.10 3.75 -0.11
N ALA A 141 14.10 4.61 -1.13
CA ALA A 141 13.34 5.85 -1.15
C ALA A 141 11.83 5.61 -1.29
N GLY A 142 11.40 4.41 -1.67
CA GLY A 142 10.00 4.04 -1.81
C GLY A 142 9.23 4.92 -2.81
N PRO A 143 7.89 4.94 -2.71
CA PRO A 143 7.07 4.09 -1.83
C PRO A 143 7.17 2.60 -2.18
N PHE A 144 6.78 1.74 -1.25
CA PHE A 144 6.68 0.30 -1.45
C PHE A 144 5.22 -0.15 -1.36
N LEU A 145 4.79 -1.01 -2.27
CA LEU A 145 3.47 -1.63 -2.23
C LEU A 145 3.64 -3.10 -1.85
N VAL A 146 2.95 -3.54 -0.80
CA VAL A 146 2.94 -4.95 -0.36
C VAL A 146 1.54 -5.48 -0.58
N THR A 147 1.39 -6.39 -1.55
CA THR A 147 0.10 -6.94 -1.94
C THR A 147 -0.03 -8.41 -1.55
N GLY A 148 -1.19 -8.77 -0.98
CA GLY A 148 -1.55 -10.13 -0.64
C GLY A 148 -3.06 -10.38 -0.77
N LEU A 149 -3.45 -11.64 -0.55
CA LEU A 149 -4.87 -12.06 -0.51
C LEU A 149 -5.50 -11.89 0.87
N GLU A 150 -4.67 -11.88 1.90
CA GLU A 150 -5.13 -11.82 3.29
C GLU A 150 -5.16 -10.37 3.76
N PRO A 151 -6.08 -10.04 4.69
CA PRO A 151 -6.15 -8.73 5.32
C PRO A 151 -5.05 -8.55 6.38
N SER A 152 -3.81 -8.89 6.05
CA SER A 152 -2.68 -8.76 6.95
C SER A 152 -1.39 -8.50 6.19
N LEU A 153 -0.64 -7.50 6.65
CA LEU A 153 0.64 -7.11 6.05
C LEU A 153 1.63 -8.27 6.09
N LEU A 154 1.69 -8.95 7.23
CA LEU A 154 2.48 -10.15 7.45
C LEU A 154 1.56 -11.36 7.35
N PRO A 155 1.80 -12.31 6.45
CA PRO A 155 0.89 -13.44 6.32
C PRO A 155 0.87 -14.32 7.56
N LEU A 156 -0.32 -14.80 7.90
CA LEU A 156 -0.52 -15.78 9.00
C LEU A 156 0.16 -17.11 8.64
N ASP A 157 -0.04 -17.57 7.40
CA ASP A 157 0.72 -18.68 6.84
C ASP A 157 2.02 -18.15 6.20
N ARG A 158 3.16 -18.54 6.73
CA ARG A 158 4.46 -18.18 6.16
C ARG A 158 4.64 -18.64 4.72
N ALA A 159 3.85 -19.54 4.17
CA ALA A 159 3.89 -19.90 2.75
C ALA A 159 2.96 -19.04 1.88
N ALA A 160 2.07 -18.23 2.45
CA ALA A 160 1.12 -17.43 1.70
C ALA A 160 1.85 -16.42 0.80
N PRO A 161 1.42 -16.31 -0.48
CA PRO A 161 2.14 -15.53 -1.45
C PRO A 161 2.00 -14.04 -1.17
N ARG A 162 3.11 -13.32 -1.38
CA ARG A 162 3.14 -11.84 -1.31
C ARG A 162 3.83 -11.26 -2.52
N LEU A 163 3.32 -10.14 -3.00
CA LEU A 163 3.91 -9.33 -4.06
C LEU A 163 4.44 -8.05 -3.46
N ILE A 164 5.70 -7.70 -3.70
CA ILE A 164 6.28 -6.43 -3.27
C ILE A 164 6.66 -5.64 -4.51
N ALA A 165 6.14 -4.42 -4.65
CA ALA A 165 6.56 -3.45 -5.65
C ALA A 165 7.38 -2.32 -5.00
N ASP A 166 8.64 -2.15 -5.40
CA ASP A 166 9.49 -1.02 -5.00
C ASP A 166 9.46 0.09 -6.05
N LEU A 167 8.79 1.19 -5.73
CA LEU A 167 8.62 2.32 -6.63
C LEU A 167 9.80 3.31 -6.56
N SER A 168 10.87 2.99 -5.83
CA SER A 168 12.07 3.83 -5.65
C SER A 168 12.69 4.34 -6.97
N GLY A 169 12.55 3.60 -8.05
CA GLY A 169 13.07 3.96 -9.38
C GLY A 169 12.02 4.53 -10.35
N LEU A 170 10.74 4.55 -9.97
CA LEU A 170 9.66 4.91 -10.88
C LEU A 170 9.49 6.44 -10.97
N GLY A 171 9.43 7.02 -12.16
CA GLY A 171 9.08 8.43 -12.31
C GLY A 171 7.64 8.72 -11.86
N PRO A 172 7.33 9.89 -11.26
CA PRO A 172 5.96 10.24 -10.87
C PRO A 172 4.98 10.16 -12.05
N GLU A 173 5.41 10.49 -13.26
CA GLU A 173 4.65 10.42 -14.51
C GLU A 173 4.12 9.03 -14.85
N HIS A 174 4.67 7.97 -14.27
CA HIS A 174 4.26 6.59 -14.52
C HIS A 174 3.28 6.04 -13.47
N LEU A 175 2.98 6.81 -12.41
CA LEU A 175 2.12 6.33 -11.32
C LEU A 175 0.66 6.19 -11.75
N TYR A 176 0.20 6.96 -12.73
CA TYR A 176 -1.12 6.75 -13.31
C TYR A 176 -1.27 5.33 -13.86
N THR A 177 -0.35 4.90 -14.74
CA THR A 177 -0.40 3.57 -15.36
C THR A 177 -0.18 2.46 -14.35
N LEU A 178 0.63 2.70 -13.30
CA LEU A 178 0.75 1.79 -12.18
C LEU A 178 -0.60 1.58 -11.50
N ILE A 179 -1.28 2.66 -11.12
CA ILE A 179 -2.56 2.57 -10.43
C ILE A 179 -3.63 1.96 -11.34
N ASP A 180 -3.67 2.27 -12.64
CA ASP A 180 -4.55 1.58 -13.61
C ASP A 180 -4.38 0.06 -13.59
N ALA A 181 -3.14 -0.43 -13.45
CA ALA A 181 -2.88 -1.87 -13.36
C ALA A 181 -3.47 -2.51 -12.08
N TYR A 182 -3.49 -1.76 -10.99
CA TYR A 182 -4.15 -2.12 -9.73
C TYR A 182 -5.64 -1.80 -9.73
N ASP A 183 -6.15 -0.95 -10.61
CA ASP A 183 -7.54 -0.51 -10.54
C ASP A 183 -8.49 -1.56 -11.15
N ARG A 184 -7.99 -2.29 -12.14
CA ARG A 184 -8.73 -3.33 -12.87
C ARG A 184 -9.25 -4.44 -11.95
N ASP A 185 -10.56 -4.63 -11.99
CA ASP A 185 -11.30 -5.71 -11.31
C ASP A 185 -10.60 -7.08 -11.39
N ILE A 186 -10.75 -7.83 -10.30
CA ILE A 186 -10.42 -9.25 -10.28
C ILE A 186 -11.60 -9.99 -10.91
N PRO A 187 -11.38 -10.78 -11.97
CA PRO A 187 -12.41 -11.67 -12.49
C PRO A 187 -12.97 -12.55 -11.36
N PRO A 188 -14.30 -12.72 -11.23
CA PRO A 188 -14.90 -13.47 -10.13
C PRO A 188 -14.31 -14.88 -9.94
N GLU A 189 -13.85 -15.51 -11.02
CA GLU A 189 -13.24 -16.84 -11.02
C GLU A 189 -11.85 -16.89 -10.35
N LEU A 190 -11.19 -15.74 -10.22
CA LEU A 190 -9.86 -15.59 -9.60
C LEU A 190 -9.94 -14.96 -8.20
N SER A 191 -11.09 -14.41 -7.82
CA SER A 191 -11.30 -13.74 -6.54
C SER A 191 -10.94 -14.66 -5.36
N GLY A 192 -10.10 -14.15 -4.44
CA GLY A 192 -9.61 -14.89 -3.28
C GLY A 192 -8.62 -16.01 -3.59
N ARG A 193 -8.15 -16.15 -4.85
CA ARG A 193 -7.21 -17.20 -5.26
C ARG A 193 -5.81 -16.65 -5.59
N PRO A 194 -4.72 -17.41 -5.39
CA PRO A 194 -3.35 -17.02 -5.75
C PRO A 194 -3.16 -16.54 -7.19
N GLU A 195 -4.03 -16.98 -8.10
CA GLU A 195 -4.05 -16.61 -9.50
C GLU A 195 -4.37 -15.11 -9.69
N SER A 196 -5.15 -14.49 -8.81
CA SER A 196 -5.39 -13.03 -8.86
C SER A 196 -4.11 -12.23 -8.61
N LEU A 197 -3.32 -12.61 -7.60
CA LEU A 197 -2.01 -12.00 -7.32
C LEU A 197 -1.03 -12.25 -8.47
N SER A 198 -1.08 -13.44 -9.07
CA SER A 198 -0.27 -13.79 -10.24
C SER A 198 -0.66 -12.98 -11.49
N ALA A 199 -1.95 -12.70 -11.68
CA ALA A 199 -2.44 -11.84 -12.75
C ALA A 199 -1.97 -10.39 -12.56
N LEU A 200 -2.06 -9.84 -11.33
CA LEU A 200 -1.52 -8.53 -11.01
C LEU A 200 -0.01 -8.47 -11.27
N ARG A 201 0.76 -9.45 -10.78
CA ARG A 201 2.20 -9.54 -11.05
C ARG A 201 2.52 -9.46 -12.55
N ARG A 202 1.76 -10.20 -13.38
CA ARG A 202 1.96 -10.21 -14.84
C ARG A 202 1.73 -8.82 -15.45
N ARG A 203 0.64 -8.15 -15.07
CA ARG A 203 0.34 -6.77 -15.51
C ARG A 203 1.47 -5.81 -15.13
N LEU A 204 1.99 -5.90 -13.91
CA LEU A 204 3.10 -5.05 -13.45
C LEU A 204 4.40 -5.34 -14.20
N LEU A 205 4.69 -6.60 -14.54
CA LEU A 205 5.86 -6.97 -15.35
C LEU A 205 5.74 -6.48 -16.79
N GLU A 206 4.55 -6.55 -17.38
CA GLU A 206 4.26 -5.98 -18.71
C GLU A 206 4.46 -4.46 -18.70
N LEU A 207 3.96 -3.78 -17.66
CA LEU A 207 4.19 -2.35 -17.45
C LEU A 207 5.69 -2.03 -17.35
N ALA A 208 6.44 -2.81 -16.56
CA ALA A 208 7.89 -2.62 -16.40
C ALA A 208 8.62 -2.68 -17.76
N HIS A 209 8.18 -3.59 -18.64
CA HIS A 209 8.73 -3.74 -19.97
C HIS A 209 8.38 -2.55 -20.88
N GLN A 210 7.13 -2.10 -20.85
CA GLN A 210 6.66 -0.95 -21.64
C GLN A 210 7.37 0.36 -21.28
N LEU A 211 7.64 0.56 -19.98
CA LEU A 211 8.32 1.75 -19.48
C LEU A 211 9.83 1.77 -19.77
N GLN A 212 10.35 0.73 -20.44
CA GLN A 212 11.79 0.57 -20.73
C GLN A 212 12.67 0.91 -19.52
N LEU A 213 12.22 0.54 -18.32
CA LEU A 213 12.96 0.81 -17.09
C LEU A 213 14.28 0.04 -17.19
N ALA A 214 15.31 0.75 -17.64
CA ALA A 214 16.54 0.20 -18.22
C ALA A 214 17.45 -0.50 -17.21
N ASP A 215 17.11 -0.43 -15.93
CA ASP A 215 17.85 -1.08 -14.87
C ASP A 215 17.08 -2.33 -14.46
N GLY A 216 17.51 -3.50 -14.95
CA GLY A 216 16.96 -4.84 -14.68
C GLY A 216 16.95 -5.27 -13.21
N ARG A 217 16.96 -4.33 -12.27
CA ARG A 217 16.71 -4.50 -10.84
C ARG A 217 15.21 -4.59 -10.66
N GLY A 218 14.65 -5.78 -10.86
CA GLY A 218 13.24 -6.07 -10.67
C GLY A 218 12.67 -5.26 -9.51
N TRP A 219 11.71 -4.40 -9.81
CA TRP A 219 10.99 -3.65 -8.78
C TRP A 219 9.81 -4.45 -8.26
N ILE A 220 9.49 -5.59 -8.89
CA ILE A 220 8.41 -6.51 -8.51
C ILE A 220 9.04 -7.79 -7.99
N PHE A 221 8.67 -8.19 -6.78
CA PHE A 221 9.19 -9.37 -6.09
C PHE A 221 8.04 -10.26 -5.65
N SER A 222 8.20 -11.56 -5.80
CA SER A 222 7.24 -12.55 -5.31
C SER A 222 7.89 -13.40 -4.23
N LEU A 223 7.16 -13.61 -3.14
CA LEU A 223 7.60 -14.32 -1.93
C LEU A 223 6.73 -15.53 -1.67
#